data_AF-M7BFG1-F1
#
_entry.id   AF-M7BFG1-F1
#
_cell.length_a   1.000
_cell.length_b   1.000
_cell.length_c   1.000
_cell.angle_alpha   90.00
_cell.angle_beta   90.00
_cell.angle_gamma   90.00
#
_symmetry.space_group_name_H-M   'P 1'
#
loop_
_entity.id
_entity.type
_entity.pdbx_description
1 polymer ?
#
loop_
_entity_poly.entity_id
_entity_poly.type
_entity_poly.pdbx_seq_one_letter_code
_entity_poly.pdbx_strand_id
1 'polypeptide(L)'
;MLWQTPSSIPLTFKNAEEKYYIPAKGFEYLCTHAPVELLIVSPVNERTRQGQVSGTPKNKHSKRLDLFGRKIYSTASLQFRVSNHQDRILLDRYNFNLWDSLSKFREALPQDCAQEFAALVEEGKAVAKGALQMTRDAIYSATRVVASAVVMRCSSWLKSSGLSQEMQSTLRDHPFEGAGLFS
;
A
#
# COMPACT_ATOMS: atom_id res chain seq x y z
N MET A 1 -5.82 15.62 -19.38
CA MET A 1 -4.63 14.86 -18.92
C MET A 1 -4.33 15.25 -17.46
N LEU A 2 -4.42 14.30 -16.52
CA LEU A 2 -4.33 14.53 -15.06
C LEU A 2 -2.94 14.96 -14.54
N TRP A 3 -1.89 14.89 -15.37
CA TRP A 3 -0.50 15.14 -14.96
C TRP A 3 -0.06 16.61 -15.01
N GLN A 4 -0.87 17.51 -15.59
CA GLN A 4 -0.52 18.94 -15.75
C GLN A 4 -0.64 19.74 -14.44
N THR A 5 -1.44 19.30 -13.48
CA THR A 5 -1.58 19.95 -12.16
C THR A 5 -1.75 18.92 -11.05
N PRO A 6 -0.68 18.26 -10.59
CA PRO A 6 -0.75 17.17 -9.61
C PRO A 6 -1.36 17.57 -8.25
N SER A 7 -1.34 18.87 -7.93
CA SER A 7 -1.88 19.42 -6.67
C SER A 7 -3.40 19.44 -6.60
N SER A 8 -4.12 19.48 -7.73
CA SER A 8 -5.60 19.57 -7.78
C SER A 8 -6.30 18.20 -7.75
N ILE A 9 -5.55 17.10 -7.80
CA ILE A 9 -6.11 15.75 -7.74
C ILE A 9 -6.78 15.56 -6.36
N PRO A 10 -8.09 15.24 -6.29
CA PRO A 10 -8.77 15.00 -5.03
C PRO A 10 -8.16 13.77 -4.31
N LEU A 11 -8.35 13.68 -2.98
CA LEU A 11 -8.14 12.39 -2.29
C LEU A 11 -8.98 11.34 -3.01
N THR A 12 -8.41 10.15 -3.17
CA THR A 12 -8.93 9.03 -3.98
C THR A 12 -10.45 8.97 -4.05
N PHE A 13 -10.96 8.73 -5.26
CA PHE A 13 -12.39 8.73 -5.58
C PHE A 13 -13.12 7.72 -4.67
N LYS A 14 -13.94 8.19 -3.73
CA LYS A 14 -14.61 7.35 -2.70
C LYS A 14 -15.32 6.13 -3.30
N ASN A 15 -15.95 6.29 -4.46
CA ASN A 15 -16.67 5.20 -5.14
C ASN A 15 -15.74 4.07 -5.61
N ALA A 16 -14.45 4.36 -5.89
CA ALA A 16 -13.46 3.34 -6.19
C ALA A 16 -12.98 2.61 -4.93
N GLU A 17 -13.00 3.26 -3.77
CA GLU A 17 -12.63 2.62 -2.50
C GLU A 17 -13.71 1.62 -2.03
N GLU A 18 -14.99 1.95 -2.21
CA GLU A 18 -16.12 1.04 -1.90
C GLU A 18 -16.18 -0.18 -2.82
N LYS A 19 -15.90 -0.01 -4.11
CA LYS A 19 -16.01 -1.09 -5.11
C LYS A 19 -15.02 -2.25 -4.88
N TYR A 20 -13.89 -1.97 -4.24
CA TYR A 20 -12.82 -2.94 -3.98
C TYR A 20 -12.56 -3.12 -2.47
N TYR A 21 -13.53 -2.77 -1.62
CA TYR A 21 -13.42 -2.97 -0.18
C TYR A 21 -13.61 -4.45 0.16
N ILE A 22 -12.50 -5.11 0.52
CA ILE A 22 -12.49 -6.48 1.04
C ILE A 22 -11.69 -6.42 2.35
N PRO A 23 -12.26 -6.83 3.50
CA PRO A 23 -11.54 -6.82 4.77
C PRO A 23 -10.37 -7.81 4.72
N ALA A 24 -9.16 -7.32 4.44
CA ALA A 24 -7.96 -8.13 4.41
C ALA A 24 -7.39 -8.25 5.83
N LYS A 25 -7.62 -9.42 6.45
CA LYS A 25 -7.14 -9.74 7.80
C LYS A 25 -5.61 -9.64 7.85
N GLY A 26 -5.06 -8.77 8.70
CA GLY A 26 -3.62 -8.53 8.85
C GLY A 26 -3.03 -7.44 7.95
N PHE A 27 -3.83 -6.77 7.12
CA PHE A 27 -3.43 -5.62 6.28
C PHE A 27 -4.32 -4.40 6.48
N GLU A 28 -5.03 -4.34 7.60
CA GLU A 28 -5.94 -3.24 7.96
C GLU A 28 -5.19 -1.90 7.97
N TYR A 29 -3.92 -1.92 8.36
CA TYR A 29 -3.01 -0.77 8.36
C TYR A 29 -2.70 -0.17 6.98
N LEU A 30 -3.00 -0.88 5.89
CA LEU A 30 -2.91 -0.37 4.52
C LEU A 30 -4.25 0.22 4.05
N CYS A 31 -5.34 -0.09 4.74
CA CYS A 31 -6.69 0.30 4.35
C CYS A 31 -7.24 1.50 5.14
N THR A 32 -6.73 1.74 6.35
CA THR A 32 -7.11 2.87 7.20
C THR A 32 -6.06 3.98 7.12
N HIS A 33 -6.49 5.21 6.83
CA HIS A 33 -5.62 6.36 7.06
C HIS A 33 -5.22 6.40 8.54
N ALA A 34 -3.94 6.17 8.85
CA ALA A 34 -3.43 6.40 10.19
C ALA A 34 -3.76 7.85 10.62
N PRO A 35 -4.65 8.05 11.60
CA PRO A 35 -4.93 9.36 12.17
C PRO A 35 -3.63 9.89 12.78
N VAL A 36 -3.39 11.19 12.70
CA VAL A 36 -2.26 11.78 13.45
C VAL A 36 -2.57 11.83 14.95
N GLU A 37 -3.84 11.69 15.31
CA GLU A 37 -4.31 11.69 16.69
C GLU A 37 -4.52 10.26 17.17
N LEU A 38 -3.51 9.71 17.84
CA LEU A 38 -3.76 8.91 19.03
C LEU A 38 -2.69 9.27 20.07
N LEU A 39 -3.20 10.00 21.05
CA LEU A 39 -2.59 10.57 22.23
C LEU A 39 -1.92 9.47 23.08
N ILE A 40 -0.63 9.61 23.40
CA ILE A 40 -0.10 9.09 24.66
C ILE A 40 0.20 10.31 25.55
N VAL A 41 -0.73 10.62 26.44
CA VAL A 41 -0.50 11.39 27.67
C VAL A 41 -0.67 10.35 28.79
N SER A 42 0.42 9.71 29.25
CA SER A 42 1.31 10.04 30.40
C SER A 42 0.87 9.34 31.70
N PRO A 43 1.77 8.98 32.66
CA PRO A 43 2.57 9.96 33.40
C PRO A 43 4.05 9.55 33.61
N VAL A 44 4.98 10.34 33.07
CA VAL A 44 6.26 10.62 33.76
C VAL A 44 6.57 12.11 33.56
N ASN A 45 6.12 12.87 34.55
CA ASN A 45 6.58 14.15 35.06
C ASN A 45 6.96 15.31 34.11
N GLU A 46 6.07 16.31 34.11
CA GLU A 46 6.37 17.69 34.49
C GLU A 46 7.71 18.31 34.02
N ARG A 47 7.80 18.70 32.74
CA ARG A 47 8.48 19.94 32.35
C ARG A 47 8.22 20.28 30.88
N THR A 48 7.03 20.78 30.59
CA THR A 48 6.81 21.81 29.54
C THR A 48 5.38 22.33 29.64
N ARG A 49 5.17 23.29 30.55
CA ARG A 49 4.08 24.26 30.40
C ARG A 49 4.39 25.14 29.19
N GLN A 50 4.07 24.68 27.98
CA GLN A 50 3.64 25.52 26.84
C GLN A 50 3.48 24.68 25.58
N GLY A 51 2.25 24.68 25.04
CA GLY A 51 1.99 24.33 23.66
C GLY A 51 1.42 22.94 23.47
N GLN A 52 0.09 22.86 23.36
CA GLN A 52 -0.64 21.75 22.78
C GLN A 52 0.08 21.29 21.48
N VAL A 53 0.58 20.04 21.49
CA VAL A 53 1.14 19.36 20.33
C VAL A 53 -0.05 18.95 19.47
N SER A 54 -0.51 19.87 18.63
CA SER A 54 -1.56 19.61 17.64
C SER A 54 -1.06 18.58 16.62
N GLY A 55 -1.85 17.55 16.33
CA GLY A 55 -1.56 16.53 15.32
C GLY A 55 -1.42 17.09 13.90
N THR A 56 -1.80 18.34 13.66
CA THR A 56 -1.56 19.02 12.39
C THR A 56 -0.27 19.83 12.45
N PRO A 57 0.65 19.69 11.47
CA PRO A 57 1.86 20.48 11.42
C PRO A 57 1.55 21.99 11.46
N LYS A 58 2.23 22.77 12.30
CA LYS A 58 1.91 24.18 12.48
C LYS A 58 2.35 25.05 11.27
N ASN A 59 3.45 24.68 10.61
CA ASN A 59 4.01 25.45 9.50
C ASN A 59 3.36 25.10 8.13
N LYS A 60 3.25 26.09 7.22
CA LYS A 60 2.58 25.95 5.91
C LYS A 60 3.21 24.87 5.02
N HIS A 61 4.54 24.72 5.05
CA HIS A 61 5.24 23.75 4.22
C HIS A 61 5.04 22.31 4.70
N SER A 62 5.09 22.07 6.00
CA SER A 62 4.81 20.77 6.62
C SER A 62 3.34 20.40 6.46
N LYS A 63 2.40 21.34 6.54
CA LYS A 63 0.98 21.06 6.18
C LYS A 63 0.87 20.56 4.74
N ARG A 64 1.58 21.20 3.80
CA ARG A 64 1.58 20.80 2.38
C ARG A 64 2.20 19.42 2.18
N LEU A 65 3.32 19.12 2.84
CA LEU A 65 4.00 17.82 2.78
C LEU A 65 3.18 16.70 3.41
N ASP A 66 2.53 16.95 4.54
CA ASP A 66 1.63 15.96 5.16
C ASP A 66 0.42 15.67 4.24
N LEU A 67 -0.19 16.72 3.66
CA LEU A 67 -1.27 16.55 2.70
C LEU A 67 -0.83 15.73 1.47
N PHE A 68 0.37 16.00 0.95
CA PHE A 68 0.92 15.24 -0.18
C PHE A 68 1.19 13.78 0.20
N GLY A 69 1.77 13.54 1.37
CA GLY A 69 1.96 12.20 1.91
C GLY A 69 0.64 11.45 2.09
N ARG A 70 -0.41 12.10 2.59
CA ARG A 70 -1.76 11.49 2.67
C ARG A 70 -2.27 11.09 1.30
N LYS A 71 -2.16 11.94 0.28
CA LYS A 71 -2.59 11.61 -1.10
C LYS A 71 -1.84 10.42 -1.69
N ILE A 72 -0.52 10.38 -1.52
CA ILE A 72 0.32 9.25 -1.98
C ILE A 72 -0.11 7.97 -1.27
N TYR A 73 -0.28 8.04 0.06
CA TYR A 73 -0.73 6.92 0.86
C TYR A 73 -2.09 6.40 0.37
N SER A 74 -3.11 7.25 0.22
CA SER A 74 -4.44 6.80 -0.25
C SER A 74 -4.39 6.17 -1.64
N THR A 75 -3.61 6.75 -2.56
CA THR A 75 -3.48 6.25 -3.93
C THR A 75 -2.82 4.88 -3.95
N ALA A 76 -1.73 4.70 -3.20
CA ALA A 76 -1.02 3.44 -3.12
C ALA A 76 -1.83 2.36 -2.37
N SER A 77 -2.53 2.73 -1.31
CA SER A 77 -3.50 1.88 -0.60
C SER A 77 -4.64 1.43 -1.52
N LEU A 78 -5.16 2.33 -2.35
CA LEU A 78 -6.17 1.97 -3.35
C LEU A 78 -5.60 1.03 -4.41
N GLN A 79 -4.39 1.27 -4.92
CA GLN A 79 -3.72 0.34 -5.84
C GLN A 79 -3.53 -1.03 -5.18
N PHE A 80 -3.12 -1.07 -3.92
CA PHE A 80 -3.00 -2.30 -3.15
C PHE A 80 -4.34 -3.05 -3.02
N ARG A 81 -5.46 -2.34 -2.76
CA ARG A 81 -6.81 -2.92 -2.72
C ARG A 81 -7.33 -3.35 -4.09
N VAL A 82 -7.08 -2.60 -5.16
CA VAL A 82 -7.43 -3.03 -6.52
C VAL A 82 -6.64 -4.27 -6.91
N SER A 83 -5.40 -4.35 -6.44
CA SER A 83 -4.54 -5.54 -6.52
C SER A 83 -4.76 -6.53 -5.38
N ASN A 84 -5.90 -6.45 -4.64
CA ASN A 84 -6.10 -7.08 -3.33
C ASN A 84 -5.39 -8.43 -3.26
N HIS A 85 -4.36 -8.46 -2.42
CA HIS A 85 -3.32 -9.48 -2.44
C HIS A 85 -3.88 -10.89 -2.38
N GLN A 86 -4.90 -11.14 -1.57
CA GLN A 86 -5.42 -12.49 -1.39
C GLN A 86 -6.20 -12.94 -2.64
N ASP A 87 -7.21 -12.21 -3.08
CA ASP A 87 -8.05 -12.66 -4.19
C ASP A 87 -7.34 -12.65 -5.53
N ARG A 88 -6.51 -11.64 -5.81
CA ARG A 88 -5.81 -11.55 -7.10
C ARG A 88 -4.71 -12.60 -7.22
N ILE A 89 -3.91 -12.80 -6.16
CA ILE A 89 -2.89 -13.87 -6.17
C ILE A 89 -3.55 -15.25 -6.18
N LEU A 90 -4.67 -15.44 -5.48
CA LEU A 90 -5.43 -16.70 -5.54
C LEU A 90 -5.96 -16.97 -6.95
N LEU A 91 -6.53 -15.95 -7.62
CA LEU A 91 -7.01 -16.07 -9.00
C LEU A 91 -5.87 -16.36 -9.98
N ASP A 92 -4.75 -15.65 -9.89
CA ASP A 92 -3.59 -15.86 -10.76
C ASP A 92 -2.95 -17.24 -10.52
N ARG A 93 -2.89 -17.70 -9.26
CA ARG A 93 -2.44 -19.07 -8.91
C ARG A 93 -3.41 -20.13 -9.43
N TYR A 94 -4.71 -19.90 -9.29
CA TYR A 94 -5.72 -20.82 -9.80
C TYR A 94 -5.61 -20.95 -11.32
N ASN A 95 -5.47 -19.83 -12.03
CA ASN A 95 -5.26 -19.82 -13.48
C ASN A 95 -3.99 -20.59 -13.87
N PHE A 96 -2.86 -20.36 -13.17
CA PHE A 96 -1.63 -21.13 -13.39
C PHE A 96 -1.84 -22.64 -13.18
N ASN A 97 -2.50 -23.04 -12.08
CA ASN A 97 -2.78 -24.44 -11.78
C ASN A 97 -3.77 -25.08 -12.77
N LEU A 98 -4.68 -24.29 -13.35
CA LEU A 98 -5.60 -24.75 -14.40
C LEU A 98 -4.82 -25.12 -15.65
N TRP A 99 -3.90 -24.26 -16.12
CA TRP A 99 -3.02 -24.56 -17.25
C TRP A 99 -2.10 -25.76 -16.97
N ASP A 100 -1.62 -25.90 -15.73
CA ASP A 100 -0.86 -27.07 -15.31
C ASP A 100 -1.69 -28.36 -15.32
N SER A 101 -2.95 -28.28 -14.89
CA SER A 101 -3.87 -29.41 -14.97
C SER A 101 -4.21 -29.76 -16.42
N LEU A 102 -4.32 -28.77 -17.31
CA LEU A 102 -4.57 -28.97 -18.73
C LEU A 102 -3.46 -29.77 -19.41
N SER A 103 -2.20 -29.64 -18.98
CA SER A 103 -1.11 -30.44 -19.58
C SER A 103 -1.29 -31.96 -19.45
N LYS A 104 -2.12 -32.44 -18.51
CA LYS A 104 -2.42 -33.86 -18.32
C LYS A 104 -3.29 -34.46 -19.44
N PHE A 105 -4.05 -33.63 -20.15
CA PHE A 105 -4.92 -34.11 -21.24
C PHE A 105 -4.16 -34.32 -22.56
N ARG A 106 -2.89 -33.94 -22.62
CA ARG A 106 -2.06 -34.06 -23.82
C ARG A 106 -1.99 -35.50 -24.34
N GLU A 107 -1.85 -36.47 -23.44
CA GLU A 107 -1.70 -37.88 -23.80
C GLU A 107 -2.98 -38.52 -24.35
N ALA A 108 -4.13 -37.87 -24.16
CA ALA A 108 -5.43 -38.33 -24.66
C ALA A 108 -5.76 -37.79 -26.07
N LEU A 109 -4.90 -36.94 -26.65
CA LEU A 109 -5.14 -36.31 -27.95
C LEU A 109 -4.45 -37.08 -29.10
N PRO A 110 -5.01 -37.03 -30.32
CA PRO A 110 -4.31 -37.45 -31.53
C PRO A 110 -2.95 -36.76 -31.67
N GLN A 111 -1.96 -37.45 -32.25
CA GLN A 111 -0.56 -37.00 -32.28
C GLN A 111 -0.37 -35.62 -32.92
N ASP A 112 -1.13 -35.37 -33.98
CA ASP A 112 -1.25 -34.15 -34.75
C ASP A 112 -1.83 -32.98 -33.93
N CYS A 113 -2.83 -33.24 -33.06
CA CYS A 113 -3.39 -32.24 -32.14
C CYS A 113 -2.57 -32.06 -30.85
N ALA A 114 -1.85 -33.09 -30.41
CA ALA A 114 -1.12 -33.09 -29.15
C ALA A 114 0.05 -32.08 -29.13
N GLN A 115 0.67 -31.83 -30.30
CA GLN A 115 1.75 -30.86 -30.45
C GLN A 115 1.23 -29.42 -30.32
N GLU A 116 0.14 -29.09 -31.03
CA GLU A 116 -0.49 -27.76 -30.98
C GLU A 116 -1.07 -27.46 -29.59
N PHE A 117 -1.72 -28.46 -28.97
CA PHE A 117 -2.21 -28.35 -27.61
C PHE A 117 -1.09 -28.09 -26.60
N ALA A 118 0.04 -28.79 -26.72
CA ALA A 118 1.18 -28.57 -25.84
C ALA A 118 1.74 -27.15 -25.95
N ALA A 119 1.87 -26.62 -27.19
CA ALA A 119 2.32 -25.26 -27.42
C ALA A 119 1.38 -24.23 -26.77
N LEU A 120 0.07 -24.41 -26.94
CA LEU A 120 -0.96 -23.54 -26.35
C LEU A 120 -0.95 -23.58 -24.82
N VAL A 121 -0.80 -24.77 -24.24
CA VAL A 121 -0.72 -24.92 -22.78
C VAL A 121 0.53 -24.24 -22.22
N GLU A 122 1.69 -24.40 -22.87
CA GLU A 122 2.93 -23.72 -22.44
C GLU A 122 2.81 -22.19 -22.54
N GLU A 123 2.20 -21.67 -23.60
CA GLU A 123 1.91 -20.25 -23.73
C GLU A 123 0.98 -19.76 -22.61
N GLY A 124 -0.10 -20.50 -22.33
CA GLY A 124 -1.04 -20.22 -21.24
C GLY A 124 -0.35 -20.20 -19.86
N LYS A 125 0.53 -21.17 -19.59
CA LYS A 125 1.37 -21.19 -18.36
C LYS A 125 2.28 -19.98 -18.28
N ALA A 126 2.94 -19.60 -19.39
CA ALA A 126 3.83 -18.46 -19.43
C ALA A 126 3.07 -17.15 -19.15
N VAL A 127 1.91 -16.96 -19.76
CA VAL A 127 1.03 -15.80 -19.52
C VAL A 127 0.54 -15.76 -18.07
N ALA A 128 0.05 -16.88 -17.53
CA ALA A 128 -0.43 -16.94 -16.14
C ALA A 128 0.69 -16.66 -15.12
N LYS A 129 1.90 -17.20 -15.36
CA LYS A 129 3.08 -16.90 -14.53
C LYS A 129 3.47 -15.43 -14.61
N GLY A 130 3.44 -14.84 -15.81
CA GLY A 130 3.66 -13.41 -16.02
C GLY A 130 2.66 -12.55 -15.25
N ALA A 131 1.37 -12.89 -15.32
CA ALA A 131 0.31 -12.21 -14.58
C ALA A 131 0.54 -12.27 -13.06
N LEU A 132 0.87 -13.45 -12.53
CA LEU A 132 1.18 -13.62 -11.11
C LEU A 132 2.37 -12.76 -10.67
N GLN A 133 3.42 -12.68 -11.49
CA GLN A 133 4.60 -11.85 -11.20
C GLN A 133 4.25 -10.36 -11.23
N MET A 134 3.51 -9.90 -12.24
CA MET A 134 3.04 -8.51 -12.33
C MET A 134 2.20 -8.11 -11.12
N THR A 135 1.31 -8.98 -10.65
CA THR A 135 0.53 -8.76 -9.42
C THR A 135 1.44 -8.60 -8.20
N ARG A 136 2.47 -9.44 -8.05
CA ARG A 136 3.45 -9.33 -6.95
C ARG A 136 4.25 -8.03 -7.02
N ASP A 137 4.72 -7.66 -8.21
CA ASP A 137 5.52 -6.45 -8.42
C ASP A 137 4.69 -5.19 -8.15
N ALA A 138 3.42 -5.19 -8.54
CA ALA A 138 2.46 -4.12 -8.23
C ALA A 138 2.25 -3.97 -6.72
N ILE A 139 2.07 -5.09 -5.99
CA ILE A 139 1.95 -5.10 -4.54
C ILE A 139 3.21 -4.56 -3.88
N TYR A 140 4.38 -5.05 -4.26
CA TYR A 140 5.65 -4.61 -3.70
C TYR A 140 5.92 -3.11 -3.98
N SER A 141 5.56 -2.63 -5.17
CA SER A 141 5.61 -1.22 -5.52
C SER A 141 4.67 -0.38 -4.63
N ALA A 142 3.40 -0.78 -4.50
CA ALA A 142 2.43 -0.08 -3.66
C ALA A 142 2.89 -0.02 -2.20
N THR A 143 3.41 -1.12 -1.64
CA THR A 143 3.97 -1.15 -0.28
C THR A 143 5.13 -0.16 -0.11
N ARG A 144 6.05 -0.09 -1.07
CA ARG A 144 7.16 0.89 -1.03
C ARG A 144 6.68 2.33 -1.12
N VAL A 145 5.66 2.60 -1.93
CA VAL A 145 5.05 3.93 -2.04
C VAL A 145 4.35 4.32 -0.74
N VAL A 146 3.61 3.39 -0.10
CA VAL A 146 3.02 3.58 1.23
C VAL A 146 4.10 3.89 2.27
N ALA A 147 5.17 3.09 2.33
CA ALA A 147 6.28 3.32 3.26
C ALA A 147 6.92 4.71 3.06
N SER A 148 7.16 5.11 1.81
CA SER A 148 7.69 6.43 1.47
C SER A 148 6.75 7.56 1.91
N ALA A 149 5.44 7.36 1.74
CA ALA A 149 4.43 8.32 2.19
C ALA A 149 4.37 8.46 3.71
N VAL A 150 4.49 7.35 4.44
CA VAL A 150 4.57 7.34 5.92
C VAL A 150 5.81 8.10 6.37
N VAL A 151 6.99 7.78 5.84
CA VAL A 151 8.25 8.49 6.18
C VAL A 151 8.14 9.99 5.91
N MET A 152 7.49 10.37 4.79
CA MET A 152 7.26 11.78 4.46
C MET A 152 6.35 12.48 5.48
N ARG A 153 5.26 11.83 5.89
CA ARG A 153 4.35 12.34 6.92
C ARG A 153 5.03 12.45 8.28
N CYS A 154 5.77 11.41 8.71
CA CYS A 154 6.55 11.43 9.95
C CYS A 154 7.57 12.56 9.97
N SER A 155 8.35 12.70 8.89
CA SER A 155 9.36 13.76 8.76
C SER A 155 8.73 15.15 8.77
N SER A 156 7.57 15.31 8.12
CA SER A 156 6.83 16.57 8.08
C SER A 156 6.35 16.97 9.48
N TRP A 157 5.83 16.00 10.23
CA TRP A 157 5.34 16.19 11.59
C TRP A 157 6.48 16.53 12.55
N LEU A 158 7.57 15.73 12.55
CA LEU A 158 8.75 15.95 13.41
C LEU A 158 9.38 17.33 13.20
N LYS A 159 9.48 17.80 11.95
CA LYS A 159 9.99 19.15 11.66
C LYS A 159 9.11 20.27 12.22
N SER A 160 7.85 19.99 12.53
CA SER A 160 6.87 20.98 13.01
C SER A 160 6.52 20.83 14.49
N SER A 161 7.00 19.77 15.16
CA SER A 161 6.65 19.44 16.54
C SER A 161 7.45 20.24 17.57
N GLY A 162 8.61 20.79 17.19
CA GLY A 162 9.50 21.52 18.11
C GLY A 162 10.29 20.62 19.05
N LEU A 163 10.33 19.31 18.82
CA LEU A 163 11.08 18.33 19.62
C LEU A 163 12.60 18.47 19.43
N SER A 164 13.38 18.05 20.43
CA SER A 164 14.85 17.98 20.34
C SER A 164 15.30 17.02 19.24
N GLN A 165 16.52 17.20 18.70
CA GLN A 165 17.05 16.30 17.66
C GLN A 165 17.14 14.85 18.13
N GLU A 166 17.48 14.62 19.39
CA GLU A 166 17.56 13.30 20.01
C GLU A 166 16.19 12.59 20.01
N MET A 167 15.13 13.30 20.43
CA MET A 167 13.77 12.77 20.41
C MET A 167 13.27 12.52 18.98
N GLN A 168 13.71 13.35 18.01
CA GLN A 168 13.39 13.15 16.60
C GLN A 168 14.08 11.93 15.97
N SER A 169 15.31 11.59 16.40
CA SER A 169 15.98 10.36 15.94
C SER A 169 15.27 9.11 16.46
N THR A 170 14.96 9.06 17.76
CA THR A 170 14.30 7.89 18.37
C THR A 170 12.93 7.59 17.74
N LEU A 171 12.14 8.63 17.46
CA LEU A 171 10.84 8.48 16.81
C LEU A 171 10.94 8.13 15.32
N ARG A 172 12.05 8.39 14.64
CA ARG A 172 12.25 8.04 13.23
C ARG A 172 12.50 6.54 13.05
N ASP A 173 13.12 5.92 14.03
CA ASP A 173 13.49 4.50 13.99
C ASP A 173 12.38 3.59 14.51
N HIS A 174 11.23 4.15 14.91
CA HIS A 174 10.06 3.36 15.31
C HIS A 174 9.40 2.65 14.12
N PRO A 175 9.03 1.36 14.27
CA PRO A 175 8.28 0.64 13.26
C PRO A 175 6.88 1.25 13.10
N PHE A 176 6.32 1.14 11.90
CA PHE A 176 4.96 1.58 11.61
C PHE A 176 4.00 0.40 11.75
N GLU A 177 3.07 0.46 12.72
CA GLU A 177 2.11 -0.63 12.98
C GLU A 177 0.70 -0.32 12.46
N GLY A 178 0.48 0.87 11.90
CA GLY A 178 -0.78 1.23 11.26
C GLY A 178 -1.84 1.89 12.13
N ALA A 179 -1.69 1.81 13.46
CA ALA A 179 -2.59 2.46 14.40
C ALA A 179 -2.37 3.99 14.45
N GLY A 180 -1.16 4.45 14.11
CA GLY A 180 -0.74 5.85 14.14
C GLY A 180 0.57 6.05 13.39
N LEU A 181 1.01 7.30 13.22
CA LEU A 181 2.28 7.61 12.53
C LEU A 181 3.54 7.11 13.28
N PHE A 182 3.43 6.89 14.58
CA PHE A 182 4.51 6.46 15.48
C PHE A 182 4.02 5.43 16.50
N SER A 183 2.93 4.72 16.16
CA SER A 183 2.24 3.76 17.03
C SER A 183 2.38 2.35 16.47
#